data_AF-A0A523J4L9-F1
#
_entry.id   AF-A0A523J4L9-F1
#
_cell.length_a   1.000
_cell.length_b   1.000
_cell.length_c   1.000
_cell.angle_alpha   90.00
_cell.angle_beta   90.00
_cell.angle_gamma   90.00
#
_symmetry.space_group_name_H-M   'P 1'
#
loop_
_entity.id
_entity.type
_entity.pdbx_description
1 polymer ?
#
loop_
_entity_poly.entity_id
_entity_poly.type
_entity_poly.pdbx_seq_one_letter_code
_entity_poly.pdbx_strand_id
1 'polypeptide(L)'
;KEKVFLIQEFIKSSRGRDLRVFTIGHRAVACVERIGPRGDFRANFSLGGSVKAYPMSAVIEELAIKTVRALGLEIGGIDLLFEGDKFRVCEANFSPGFESIEKCFNLDIPEKIFNYIKDR
;
A
#
# COMPACT_ATOMS: atom_id res chain seq x y z
N LYS A 1 -17.18 -26.22 6.96
CA LYS A 1 -16.61 -25.05 6.24
C LYS A 1 -15.41 -25.55 5.46
N GLU A 2 -15.45 -25.48 4.13
CA GLU A 2 -14.29 -25.80 3.30
C GLU A 2 -13.17 -24.81 3.59
N LYS A 3 -11.94 -25.30 3.67
CA LYS A 3 -10.74 -24.49 3.84
C LYS A 3 -10.20 -24.18 2.45
N VAL A 4 -10.20 -22.90 2.07
CA VAL A 4 -9.55 -22.43 0.85
C VAL A 4 -8.09 -22.10 1.18
N PHE A 5 -7.16 -22.64 0.39
CA PHE A 5 -5.74 -22.34 0.50
C PHE A 5 -5.32 -21.47 -0.67
N LEU A 6 -4.73 -20.31 -0.36
CA LEU A 6 -4.04 -19.48 -1.34
C LEU A 6 -2.55 -19.78 -1.24
N ILE A 7 -1.99 -20.45 -2.26
CA ILE A 7 -0.57 -20.75 -2.34
C ILE A 7 0.05 -19.78 -3.34
N GLN A 8 1.07 -19.03 -2.91
CA GLN A 8 1.75 -18.03 -3.73
C GLN A 8 3.26 -18.22 -3.66
N GLU A 9 3.95 -17.77 -4.70
CA GLU A 9 5.41 -17.72 -4.76
C GLU A 9 5.98 -16.83 -3.64
N PHE A 10 7.09 -17.25 -3.02
CA PHE A 10 7.78 -16.45 -2.03
C PHE A 10 8.76 -15.46 -2.68
N ILE A 11 8.41 -14.17 -2.63
CA ILE A 11 9.23 -13.07 -3.19
C ILE A 11 10.34 -12.68 -2.20
N LYS A 12 11.51 -13.30 -2.36
CA LYS A 12 12.65 -13.15 -1.43
C LYS A 12 13.12 -11.70 -1.25
N SER A 13 13.12 -10.89 -2.31
CA SER A 13 13.53 -9.48 -2.28
C SER A 13 12.61 -8.60 -1.43
N SER A 14 11.38 -9.04 -1.18
CA SER A 14 10.41 -8.36 -0.33
C SER A 14 10.34 -8.96 1.08
N ARG A 15 11.27 -9.84 1.47
CA ARG A 15 11.26 -10.45 2.80
C ARG A 15 11.40 -9.36 3.87
N GLY A 16 10.38 -9.24 4.71
CA GLY A 16 10.34 -8.29 5.82
C GLY A 16 10.10 -6.83 5.40
N ARG A 17 9.76 -6.56 4.14
CA ARG A 17 9.47 -5.20 3.65
C ARG A 17 8.46 -5.19 2.51
N ASP A 18 7.62 -4.17 2.45
CA ASP A 18 6.74 -3.90 1.31
C ASP A 18 6.52 -2.40 1.12
N LEU A 19 5.83 -2.03 0.04
CA LEU A 19 5.36 -0.68 -0.18
C LEU A 19 3.85 -0.62 -0.03
N ARG A 20 3.36 0.34 0.75
CA ARG A 20 1.95 0.73 0.82
C ARG A 20 1.77 1.99 -0.01
N VAL A 21 0.95 1.91 -1.05
CA VAL A 21 0.51 3.07 -1.82
C VAL A 21 -0.91 3.40 -1.42
N PHE A 22 -1.15 4.63 -0.97
CA PHE A 22 -2.48 5.13 -0.65
C PHE A 22 -3.04 5.92 -1.82
N THR A 23 -4.27 5.62 -2.22
CA THR A 23 -4.91 6.23 -3.35
C THR A 23 -6.25 6.84 -2.97
N ILE A 24 -6.59 7.98 -3.56
CA ILE A 24 -7.89 8.65 -3.45
C ILE A 24 -8.29 9.09 -4.86
N GLY A 25 -9.51 8.78 -5.30
CA GLY A 25 -10.04 9.21 -6.59
C GLY A 25 -9.20 8.76 -7.78
N HIS A 26 -8.70 7.52 -7.76
CA HIS A 26 -7.78 6.98 -8.77
C HIS A 26 -6.48 7.77 -8.96
N ARG A 27 -6.00 8.46 -7.92
CA ARG A 27 -4.66 9.09 -7.85
C ARG A 27 -3.87 8.50 -6.70
N ALA A 28 -2.58 8.30 -6.89
CA ALA A 28 -1.68 7.90 -5.80
C ALA A 28 -1.29 9.14 -4.98
N VAL A 29 -1.62 9.13 -3.69
CA VAL A 29 -1.46 10.30 -2.80
C VAL A 29 -0.16 10.22 -1.99
N ALA A 30 0.20 9.02 -1.55
CA ALA A 30 1.40 8.80 -0.76
C ALA A 30 1.89 7.36 -0.91
N CYS A 31 3.19 7.16 -0.73
CA CYS A 31 3.83 5.85 -0.72
C CYS A 31 4.74 5.74 0.51
N VAL A 32 4.58 4.67 1.28
CA VAL A 32 5.47 4.36 2.41
C VAL A 32 6.04 2.97 2.25
N GLU A 33 7.29 2.79 2.67
CA GLU A 33 7.86 1.47 2.87
C GLU A 33 7.59 1.03 4.29
N ARG A 34 6.96 -0.13 4.46
CA ARG A 34 6.78 -0.77 5.76
C ARG A 34 7.88 -1.81 5.92
N ILE A 35 8.48 -1.86 7.10
CA ILE A 35 9.57 -2.78 7.45
C ILE A 35 9.13 -3.55 8.68
N GLY A 36 9.10 -4.87 8.58
CA GLY A 36 8.73 -5.76 9.67
C GLY A 36 9.76 -5.77 10.80
N PRO A 37 9.39 -6.27 11.99
CA PRO A 37 10.33 -6.47 13.08
C PRO A 37 11.43 -7.49 12.71
N ARG A 38 12.61 -7.39 13.35
CA ARG A 38 13.74 -8.29 13.08
C ARG A 38 13.32 -9.76 13.18
N GLY A 39 13.52 -10.51 12.10
CA GLY A 39 13.25 -11.95 12.04
C GLY A 39 11.88 -12.34 11.46
N ASP A 40 10.93 -11.40 11.30
CA ASP A 40 9.65 -11.65 10.64
C ASP A 40 9.78 -11.39 9.13
N PHE A 41 9.14 -12.23 8.32
CA PHE A 41 9.06 -12.02 6.87
C PHE A 41 7.94 -11.04 6.49
N ARG A 42 6.99 -10.79 7.40
CA ARG A 42 5.85 -9.89 7.18
C ARG A 42 6.24 -8.46 7.52
N ALA A 43 5.84 -7.52 6.67
CA ALA A 43 6.17 -6.11 6.80
C ALA A 43 5.12 -5.29 7.58
N ASN A 44 4.09 -5.93 8.12
CA ASN A 44 2.93 -5.24 8.69
C ASN A 44 3.32 -4.32 9.86
N PHE A 45 3.04 -3.03 9.73
CA PHE A 45 3.27 -2.01 10.75
C PHE A 45 2.62 -2.35 12.10
N SER A 46 1.40 -2.91 12.08
CA SER A 46 0.65 -3.29 13.29
C SER A 46 1.33 -4.35 14.16
N LEU A 47 2.41 -4.98 13.68
CA LEU A 47 3.21 -5.96 14.42
C LEU A 47 4.48 -5.36 15.07
N GLY A 48 4.58 -4.03 15.16
CA GLY A 48 5.76 -3.33 15.69
C GLY A 48 6.84 -3.09 14.63
N GLY A 49 6.46 -3.12 13.35
CA GLY A 49 7.31 -2.70 12.24
C GLY A 49 7.52 -1.18 12.21
N SER A 50 8.50 -0.72 11.43
CA SER A 50 8.71 0.71 11.17
C SER A 50 8.14 1.11 9.81
N VAL A 51 7.81 2.39 9.67
CA VAL A 51 7.33 2.98 8.42
C VAL A 51 8.23 4.15 8.07
N LYS A 52 8.60 4.26 6.80
CA LYS A 52 9.35 5.39 6.26
C LYS A 52 8.73 5.86 4.95
N ALA A 53 8.86 7.15 4.66
CA ALA A 53 8.49 7.70 3.37
C ALA A 53 9.27 7.00 2.26
N TYR A 54 8.58 6.70 1.16
CA TYR A 54 9.18 6.15 -0.05
C TYR A 54 8.79 7.01 -1.26
N PRO A 55 9.72 7.34 -2.16
CA PRO A 55 9.41 8.20 -3.31
C PRO A 55 8.42 7.52 -4.25
N MET A 56 7.39 8.25 -4.66
CA MET A 56 6.45 7.80 -5.68
C MET A 56 7.17 7.80 -7.04
N SER A 57 7.41 6.61 -7.61
CA SER A 57 7.88 6.48 -8.99
C SER A 57 6.71 6.31 -9.95
N ALA A 58 6.92 6.62 -11.24
CA ALA A 58 5.89 6.44 -12.27
C ALA A 58 5.36 5.00 -12.32
N VAL A 59 6.24 4.00 -12.12
CA VAL A 59 5.86 2.58 -12.10
C VAL A 59 4.96 2.25 -10.91
N ILE A 60 5.28 2.79 -9.72
CA ILE A 60 4.49 2.58 -8.50
C ILE A 60 3.10 3.20 -8.64
N GLU A 61 3.05 4.45 -9.11
CA GLU A 61 1.80 5.17 -9.35
C GLU A 61 0.94 4.44 -10.38
N GLU A 62 1.51 4.07 -11.53
CA GLU A 62 0.80 3.36 -12.59
C GLU A 62 0.20 2.03 -12.10
N LEU A 63 0.99 1.23 -11.38
CA LEU A 63 0.51 -0.04 -10.81
C LEU A 63 -0.66 0.19 -9.85
N ALA A 64 -0.51 1.11 -8.90
CA ALA A 64 -1.54 1.40 -7.91
C ALA A 64 -2.84 1.90 -8.57
N ILE A 65 -2.74 2.84 -9.51
CA ILE A 65 -3.90 3.38 -10.24
C ILE A 65 -4.59 2.30 -11.07
N LYS A 66 -3.82 1.46 -11.78
CA LYS A 66 -4.39 0.33 -12.53
C LYS A 66 -5.11 -0.65 -11.62
N THR A 67 -4.54 -0.98 -10.46
CA THR A 67 -5.16 -1.88 -9.49
C THR A 67 -6.48 -1.33 -8.98
N VAL A 68 -6.53 -0.07 -8.52
CA VAL A 68 -7.78 0.49 -7.99
C VAL A 68 -8.84 0.66 -9.06
N ARG A 69 -8.47 0.99 -10.29
CA ARG A 69 -9.41 1.06 -11.42
C ARG A 69 -9.99 -0.31 -11.77
N ALA A 70 -9.13 -1.35 -11.83
CA ALA A 70 -9.57 -2.71 -12.13
C ALA A 70 -10.53 -3.27 -11.06
N LEU A 71 -10.38 -2.84 -9.80
CA LEU A 71 -11.21 -3.28 -8.68
C LEU A 71 -12.37 -2.31 -8.37
N GLY A 72 -12.50 -1.20 -9.08
CA GLY A 72 -13.53 -0.19 -8.81
C GLY A 72 -13.37 0.51 -7.44
N LEU A 73 -12.15 0.59 -6.90
CA LEU A 73 -11.87 1.23 -5.63
C LEU A 73 -11.67 2.74 -5.82
N GLU A 74 -12.42 3.53 -5.06
CA GLU A 74 -12.27 5.00 -5.04
C GLU A 74 -11.22 5.45 -4.03
N ILE A 75 -11.16 4.78 -2.88
CA ILE A 75 -10.14 4.93 -1.85
C ILE A 75 -9.52 3.54 -1.67
N GLY A 76 -8.20 3.49 -1.66
CA GLY A 76 -7.49 2.21 -1.74
C GLY A 76 -6.12 2.25 -1.10
N GLY A 77 -5.74 1.13 -0.48
CA GLY A 77 -4.37 0.85 -0.08
C GLY A 77 -3.84 -0.31 -0.89
N ILE A 78 -2.85 -0.06 -1.74
CA ILE A 78 -2.24 -1.07 -2.60
C ILE A 78 -0.88 -1.47 -2.01
N ASP A 79 -0.73 -2.76 -1.73
CA ASP A 79 0.52 -3.32 -1.21
C ASP A 79 1.32 -3.91 -2.35
N LEU A 80 2.52 -3.38 -2.55
CA LEU A 80 3.47 -3.82 -3.57
C LEU A 80 4.66 -4.51 -2.92
N LEU A 81 5.04 -5.66 -3.48
CA LEU A 81 6.26 -6.38 -3.13
C LEU A 81 7.40 -5.96 -4.04
N PHE A 82 8.61 -5.94 -3.48
CA PHE A 82 9.85 -5.72 -4.22
C PHE A 82 10.23 -7.00 -4.97
N GLU A 83 10.45 -6.92 -6.28
CA GLU A 83 10.89 -8.02 -7.14
C GLU A 83 12.10 -7.58 -7.97
N GLY A 84 13.30 -7.62 -7.36
CA GLY A 84 14.49 -7.02 -7.94
C GLY A 84 14.29 -5.52 -8.17
N ASP A 85 14.40 -5.08 -9.43
CA ASP A 85 14.16 -3.69 -9.85
C ASP A 85 12.68 -3.40 -10.21
N LYS A 86 11.78 -4.38 -10.01
CA LYS A 86 10.36 -4.30 -10.33
C LYS A 86 9.49 -4.37 -9.08
N PHE A 87 8.20 -4.11 -9.26
CA PHE A 87 7.19 -4.20 -8.22
C PHE A 87 6.06 -5.16 -8.63
N ARG A 88 5.54 -5.92 -7.66
CA ARG A 88 4.43 -6.85 -7.87
C ARG A 88 3.29 -6.53 -6.90
N VAL A 89 2.07 -6.42 -7.42
CA VAL A 89 0.87 -6.20 -6.58
C VAL A 89 0.60 -7.45 -5.74
N CYS A 90 0.39 -7.27 -4.44
CA CYS A 90 0.14 -8.36 -3.50
C CYS A 90 -1.27 -8.28 -2.88
N GLU A 91 -1.66 -7.11 -2.40
CA GLU A 91 -2.96 -6.87 -1.78
C GLU A 91 -3.54 -5.54 -2.27
N ALA A 92 -4.86 -5.49 -2.39
CA ALA A 92 -5.62 -4.25 -2.52
C ALA A 92 -6.65 -4.19 -1.39
N ASN A 93 -6.63 -3.10 -0.63
CA ASN A 93 -7.46 -2.91 0.55
C ASN A 93 -8.42 -1.74 0.33
N PHE A 94 -9.73 -1.96 0.51
CA PHE A 94 -10.77 -0.96 0.32
C PHE A 94 -10.98 -0.02 1.52
N SER A 95 -10.50 -0.40 2.71
CA SER A 95 -10.56 0.41 3.93
C SER A 95 -9.17 0.50 4.58
N PRO A 96 -8.20 1.13 3.89
CA PRO A 96 -6.84 1.25 4.38
C PRO A 96 -6.74 2.22 5.56
N GLY A 97 -6.02 1.81 6.61
CA GLY A 97 -5.54 2.76 7.62
C GLY A 97 -4.50 3.72 7.03
N PHE A 98 -4.51 4.97 7.49
CA PHE A 98 -3.66 6.06 6.98
C PHE A 98 -2.84 6.79 8.05
N GLU A 99 -3.00 6.46 9.34
CA GLU A 99 -2.31 7.15 10.45
C GLU A 99 -0.78 7.18 10.28
N SER A 100 -0.17 6.09 9.82
CA SER A 100 1.28 6.05 9.58
C SER A 100 1.70 6.94 8.42
N ILE A 101 0.84 7.09 7.41
CA ILE A 101 1.09 7.92 6.23
C ILE A 101 1.00 9.40 6.59
N GLU A 102 -0.02 9.78 7.36
CA GLU A 102 -0.18 11.14 7.89
C GLU A 102 1.05 11.57 8.67
N LYS A 103 1.54 10.72 9.58
CA LYS A 103 2.74 10.99 10.38
C LYS A 103 4.01 11.07 9.53
N CYS A 104 4.16 10.22 8.52
CA CYS A 104 5.36 10.21 7.67
C CYS A 104 5.46 11.42 6.74
N PHE A 105 4.33 11.92 6.23
CA PHE A 105 4.31 13.00 5.23
C PHE A 105 3.74 14.32 5.74
N ASN A 106 3.26 14.37 6.99
CA ASN A 106 2.53 15.50 7.56
C ASN A 106 1.37 15.95 6.65
N LEU A 107 0.55 14.97 6.23
CA LEU A 107 -0.61 15.18 5.37
C LEU A 107 -1.90 15.02 6.19
N ASP A 108 -2.92 15.80 5.84
CA ASP A 108 -4.29 15.57 6.28
C ASP A 108 -4.99 14.66 5.26
N ILE A 109 -5.05 13.35 5.55
CA ILE A 109 -5.71 12.38 4.67
C ILE A 109 -7.24 12.49 4.76
N PRO A 110 -7.86 12.62 5.95
CA PRO A 110 -9.30 12.89 6.08
C PRO A 110 -9.78 14.09 5.26
N GLU A 111 -9.07 15.21 5.28
CA GLU A 111 -9.40 16.39 4.47
C GLU A 111 -9.32 16.09 2.97
N LYS A 112 -8.30 15.35 2.51
CA LYS A 112 -8.20 14.94 1.11
C LYS A 112 -9.36 14.03 0.69
N ILE A 113 -9.75 13.09 1.55
CA ILE A 113 -10.91 12.23 1.31
C ILE A 113 -12.19 13.07 1.27
N PHE A 114 -12.37 13.98 2.22
CA PHE A 114 -13.52 14.88 2.27
C PHE A 114 -13.63 15.74 1.02
N ASN A 115 -12.53 16.38 0.59
CA ASN A 115 -12.50 17.17 -0.63
C ASN A 115 -12.80 16.34 -1.87
N TYR A 116 -12.27 15.11 -1.97
CA TYR A 116 -12.64 14.20 -3.05
C TYR A 116 -14.14 13.91 -3.11
N ILE A 117 -14.77 13.64 -1.96
CA ILE A 117 -16.21 13.36 -1.89
C ILE A 117 -17.03 14.62 -2.18
N LYS A 118 -16.58 15.79 -1.72
CA LYS A 118 -17.26 17.09 -1.90
C LYS A 118 -17.24 17.57 -3.35
N ASP A 119 -16.13 17.35 -4.05
CA ASP A 119 -15.90 17.83 -5.43
C ASP A 119 -16.40 16.82 -6.49
N ARG A 120 -17.06 15.74 -6.07
CA ARG A 120 -17.63 14.69 -6.93
C ARG A 120 -19.06 15.01 -7.35
#